data_AF-A0A968D9M5-F1
#
_entry.id   AF-A0A968D9M5-F1
#
_cell.length_a   1.000
_cell.length_b   1.000
_cell.length_c   1.000
_cell.angle_alpha   90.00
_cell.angle_beta   90.00
_cell.angle_gamma   90.00
#
_symmetry.space_group_name_H-M   'P 1'
#
loop_
_entity.id
_entity.type
_entity.pdbx_description
1 polymer ?
#
loop_
_entity_poly.entity_id
_entity_poly.type
_entity_poly.pdbx_seq_one_letter_code
_entity_poly.pdbx_strand_id
1 'polypeptide(L)'
;MRIVDETDIPTGSRGARILGHRIVLDGLRDVTEFRWTFASPALTMSPGERTGIFRIGGSVVIRDDQGESRISMEDFAVALVDELEDPQHIGRQMTVAY
;
A
#
# COMPACT_ATOMS: atom_id res chain seq x y z
N MET A 1 3.05 11.29 8.41
CA MET A 1 1.85 11.57 7.60
C MET A 1 1.15 10.24 7.34
N ARG A 2 -0.11 10.09 7.78
CA ARG A 2 -0.96 8.93 7.45
C ARG A 2 -1.24 8.98 5.94
N ILE A 3 -1.42 7.82 5.30
CA ILE A 3 -1.54 7.74 3.82
C ILE A 3 -2.69 8.60 3.25
N VAL A 4 -3.68 9.04 4.05
CA VAL A 4 -4.67 10.06 3.62
C VAL A 4 -5.27 10.84 4.80
N ASP A 5 -5.30 12.17 4.70
CA ASP A 5 -6.20 13.06 5.46
C ASP A 5 -7.25 13.65 4.47
N GLU A 6 -8.48 13.92 4.93
CA GLU A 6 -9.64 14.26 4.06
C GLU A 6 -9.46 15.55 3.23
N THR A 7 -8.64 16.47 3.71
CA THR A 7 -8.42 17.80 3.13
C THR A 7 -7.43 17.85 1.97
N ASP A 8 -6.80 16.72 1.61
CA ASP A 8 -5.63 16.69 0.71
C ASP A 8 -5.79 15.80 -0.53
N ILE A 9 -7.02 15.39 -0.86
CA ILE A 9 -7.28 14.55 -2.05
C ILE A 9 -7.26 15.45 -3.31
N PRO A 10 -6.26 15.33 -4.21
CA PRO A 10 -6.13 16.23 -5.36
C PRO A 10 -7.27 16.03 -6.38
N THR A 11 -7.80 17.10 -6.97
CA THR A 11 -8.81 17.01 -8.03
C THR A 11 -8.27 16.25 -9.24
N GLY A 12 -9.08 15.38 -9.85
CA GLY A 12 -8.71 14.58 -11.03
C GLY A 12 -8.52 13.09 -10.74
N SER A 13 -8.01 12.34 -11.72
CA SER A 13 -7.92 10.87 -11.67
C SER A 13 -7.09 10.34 -10.50
N ARG A 14 -6.07 11.08 -10.07
CA ARG A 14 -5.22 10.72 -8.93
C ARG A 14 -6.00 10.73 -7.61
N GLY A 15 -6.84 11.75 -7.39
CA GLY A 15 -7.68 11.82 -6.19
C GLY A 15 -8.77 10.77 -6.16
N ALA A 16 -9.41 10.50 -7.31
CA ALA A 16 -10.42 9.45 -7.40
C ALA A 16 -9.87 8.06 -7.02
N ARG A 17 -8.63 7.73 -7.43
CA ARG A 17 -7.96 6.48 -7.03
C ARG A 17 -7.71 6.40 -5.52
N ILE A 18 -7.17 7.48 -4.94
CA ILE A 18 -6.88 7.55 -3.50
C ILE A 18 -8.18 7.41 -2.69
N LEU A 19 -9.23 8.11 -3.09
CA LEU A 19 -10.53 8.02 -2.43
C LEU A 19 -11.12 6.61 -2.54
N GLY A 20 -11.06 5.99 -3.72
CA GLY A 20 -11.53 4.62 -3.92
C GLY A 20 -10.82 3.62 -2.99
N HIS A 21 -9.49 3.72 -2.87
CA HIS A 21 -8.72 2.88 -1.95
C HIS A 21 -9.11 3.12 -0.48
N ARG A 22 -9.34 4.37 -0.08
CA ARG A 22 -9.79 4.71 1.29
C ARG A 22 -11.16 4.11 1.60
N ILE A 23 -12.12 4.26 0.70
CA ILE A 23 -13.48 3.71 0.88
C ILE A 23 -13.41 2.19 1.07
N VAL A 24 -12.64 1.49 0.24
CA VAL A 24 -12.46 0.04 0.39
C VAL A 24 -11.81 -0.32 1.72
N LEU A 25 -10.72 0.35 2.10
CA LEU A 25 -10.03 0.08 3.37
C LEU A 25 -10.93 0.34 4.58
N ASP A 26 -11.69 1.44 4.57
CA ASP A 26 -12.59 1.77 5.68
C ASP A 26 -13.71 0.72 5.79
N GLY A 27 -14.25 0.24 4.66
CA GLY A 27 -15.23 -0.86 4.67
C GLY A 27 -14.67 -2.19 5.15
N LEU A 28 -13.37 -2.47 4.94
CA LEU A 28 -12.72 -3.68 5.42
C LEU A 28 -12.46 -3.68 6.94
N ARG A 29 -12.35 -2.51 7.58
CA ARG A 29 -12.00 -2.44 9.02
C ARG A 29 -12.99 -3.12 9.95
N ASP A 30 -14.25 -3.14 9.56
CA ASP A 30 -15.33 -3.74 10.37
C ASP A 30 -15.60 -5.21 9.98
N VAL A 31 -14.94 -5.73 8.95
CA VAL A 31 -15.09 -7.11 8.51
C VAL A 31 -14.34 -8.04 9.46
N THR A 32 -15.07 -9.02 10.00
CA THR A 32 -14.53 -10.07 10.88
C THR A 32 -14.75 -11.48 10.35
N GLU A 33 -15.60 -11.62 9.34
CA GLU A 33 -16.08 -12.89 8.80
C GLU A 33 -15.08 -13.56 7.84
N PHE A 34 -14.11 -12.80 7.32
CA PHE A 34 -13.05 -13.33 6.47
C PHE A 34 -11.71 -12.64 6.72
N ARG A 35 -10.64 -13.39 6.47
CA ARG A 35 -9.26 -12.87 6.56
C ARG A 35 -8.99 -12.01 5.34
N TRP A 36 -8.62 -10.76 5.57
CA TRP A 36 -8.27 -9.81 4.52
C TRP A 36 -6.95 -9.13 4.84
N THR A 37 -6.27 -8.68 3.80
CA THR A 37 -5.12 -7.80 3.89
C THR A 37 -5.27 -6.73 2.82
N PHE A 38 -5.08 -5.47 3.20
CA PHE A 38 -5.16 -4.36 2.24
C PHE A 38 -3.76 -3.86 1.89
N ALA A 39 -3.31 -4.15 0.67
CA ALA A 39 -1.99 -3.73 0.19
C ALA A 39 -2.04 -2.35 -0.46
N SER A 40 -1.56 -1.34 0.26
CA SER A 40 -1.40 0.02 -0.27
C SER A 40 -0.09 0.15 -1.04
N PRO A 41 -0.12 0.49 -2.35
CA PRO A 41 1.12 0.73 -3.09
C PRO A 41 1.83 1.99 -2.58
N ALA A 42 3.14 2.08 -2.86
CA ALA A 42 3.89 3.33 -2.69
C ALA A 42 3.27 4.48 -3.50
N LEU A 43 3.67 5.74 -3.20
CA LEU A 43 3.13 6.91 -3.92
C LEU A 43 3.40 6.88 -5.42
N THR A 44 4.51 6.25 -5.80
CA THR A 44 4.89 5.98 -7.19
C THR A 44 5.08 4.48 -7.36
N MET A 45 4.35 3.88 -8.30
CA MET A 45 4.50 2.49 -8.70
C MET A 45 4.52 2.41 -10.22
N SER A 46 5.59 1.84 -10.76
CA SER A 46 5.85 1.71 -12.19
C SER A 46 6.56 0.39 -12.49
N PRO A 47 6.55 -0.12 -13.73
CA PRO A 47 7.41 -1.24 -14.11
C PRO A 47 8.88 -0.95 -13.77
N GLY A 48 9.61 -1.97 -13.36
CA GLY A 48 11.00 -1.86 -12.94
C GLY A 48 11.68 -3.21 -12.77
N GLU A 49 12.62 -3.29 -11.82
CA GLU A 49 13.36 -4.51 -11.51
C GLU A 49 12.72 -5.28 -10.36
N ARG A 50 12.82 -6.61 -10.41
CA ARG A 50 12.49 -7.51 -9.29
C ARG A 50 13.73 -7.69 -8.41
N THR A 51 13.87 -6.85 -7.40
CA THR A 51 15.03 -6.90 -6.49
C THR A 51 14.80 -7.87 -5.32
N GLY A 52 13.55 -8.04 -4.88
CA GLY A 52 13.21 -8.71 -3.63
C GLY A 52 13.68 -7.97 -2.37
N ILE A 53 14.10 -6.71 -2.50
CA ILE A 53 14.66 -5.90 -1.41
C ILE A 53 13.80 -4.65 -1.26
N PHE A 54 12.95 -4.64 -0.24
CA PHE A 54 12.07 -3.52 0.09
C PHE A 54 11.75 -3.54 1.58
N ARG A 55 11.23 -2.41 2.07
CA ARG A 55 10.73 -2.27 3.43
C ARG A 55 9.23 -2.51 3.45
N ILE A 56 8.77 -3.23 4.46
CA ILE A 56 7.35 -3.46 4.73
C ILE A 56 6.91 -2.55 5.89
N GLY A 57 5.74 -1.95 5.74
CA GLY A 57 5.12 -1.12 6.76
C GLY A 57 3.61 -1.31 6.78
N GLY A 58 2.92 -0.48 7.56
CA GLY A 58 1.47 -0.50 7.69
C GLY A 58 0.81 0.75 7.09
N SER A 59 0.35 1.64 7.97
CA SER A 59 -0.45 2.82 7.62
C SER A 59 0.34 4.09 7.30
N VAL A 60 1.66 4.02 7.37
CA VAL A 60 2.57 5.15 7.27
C VAL A 60 3.35 5.05 5.97
N VAL A 61 3.43 6.16 5.23
CA VAL A 61 4.21 6.25 4.00
C VAL A 61 5.69 5.97 4.31
N ILE A 62 6.26 5.02 3.56
CA ILE A 62 7.71 4.76 3.57
C ILE A 62 8.36 5.65 2.50
N ARG A 63 9.43 6.35 2.89
CA ARG A 63 10.25 7.19 2.02
C ARG A 63 11.72 6.78 2.15
N ASP A 64 12.45 6.85 1.06
CA ASP A 64 13.90 6.66 1.06
C ASP A 64 14.66 7.91 1.53
N ASP A 65 15.99 7.88 1.43
CA ASP A 65 16.90 8.98 1.79
C ASP A 65 16.71 10.23 0.92
N GLN A 66 16.18 10.07 -0.28
CA GLN A 66 15.81 11.15 -1.20
C GLN A 66 14.40 11.71 -0.93
N GLY A 67 13.66 11.11 0.01
CA GLY A 67 12.29 11.50 0.33
C GLY A 67 11.24 10.93 -0.61
N GLU A 68 11.61 10.01 -1.50
CA GLU A 68 10.72 9.41 -2.49
C GLU A 68 10.06 8.13 -1.94
N SER A 69 8.80 7.91 -2.31
CA SER A 69 8.07 6.67 -1.99
C SER A 69 7.80 5.91 -3.28
N ARG A 70 8.65 4.93 -3.55
CA ARG A 70 8.63 4.15 -4.78
C ARG A 70 8.77 2.65 -4.55
N ILE A 71 8.13 1.89 -5.43
CA ILE A 71 8.26 0.44 -5.56
C ILE A 71 8.08 0.05 -7.04
N SER A 72 8.75 -0.99 -7.51
CA SER A 72 8.45 -1.58 -8.82
C SER A 72 7.16 -2.41 -8.77
N MET A 73 6.49 -2.59 -9.90
CA MET A 73 5.33 -3.51 -9.98
C MET A 73 5.74 -4.95 -9.66
N GLU A 74 6.96 -5.33 -10.03
CA GLU A 74 7.55 -6.63 -9.82
C GLU A 74 7.79 -6.91 -8.34
N ASP A 75 8.39 -5.98 -7.59
CA ASP A 75 8.61 -6.14 -6.15
C ASP A 75 7.32 -5.98 -5.34
N PHE A 76 6.38 -5.17 -5.82
CA PHE A 76 5.04 -5.14 -5.23
C PHE A 76 4.34 -6.50 -5.36
N ALA A 77 4.46 -7.17 -6.52
CA ALA A 77 3.92 -8.50 -6.72
C ALA A 77 4.61 -9.54 -5.81
N VAL A 78 5.92 -9.44 -5.62
CA VAL A 78 6.65 -10.29 -4.65
C VAL A 78 6.09 -10.11 -3.25
N ALA A 79 5.94 -8.87 -2.78
CA ALA A 79 5.39 -8.59 -1.46
C ALA A 79 3.97 -9.17 -1.25
N LEU A 80 3.13 -9.17 -2.30
CA LEU A 80 1.80 -9.78 -2.23
C LEU A 80 1.85 -11.31 -2.12
N VAL A 81 2.78 -11.95 -2.84
CA VAL A 81 2.97 -13.41 -2.78
C VAL A 81 3.54 -13.81 -1.43
N ASP A 82 4.53 -13.07 -0.91
CA ASP A 82 5.13 -13.34 0.40
C ASP A 82 4.06 -13.26 1.51
N GLU A 83 3.19 -12.24 1.49
CA GLU A 83 2.08 -12.11 2.44
C GLU A 83 1.01 -13.22 2.27
N LEU A 84 0.86 -13.78 1.06
CA LEU A 84 -0.04 -14.92 0.84
C LEU A 84 0.53 -16.22 1.42
N GLU A 85 1.84 -16.43 1.29
CA GLU A 85 2.56 -17.63 1.76
C GLU A 85 2.76 -17.63 3.28
N ASP A 86 3.16 -16.49 3.85
CA ASP A 86 3.33 -16.29 5.30
C ASP A 86 2.60 -15.01 5.76
N PRO A 87 1.30 -15.10 6.08
CA PRO A 87 0.49 -13.92 6.37
C PRO A 87 0.90 -13.18 7.64
N GLN A 88 1.45 -11.98 7.46
CA GLN A 88 1.85 -11.08 8.54
C GLN A 88 0.88 -9.91 8.72
N HIS A 89 -0.15 -9.75 7.88
CA HIS A 89 -1.01 -8.57 7.83
C HIS A 89 -2.52 -8.91 7.77
N ILE A 90 -2.94 -10.02 8.38
CA ILE A 90 -4.37 -10.37 8.50
C ILE A 90 -5.13 -9.29 9.28
N GLY A 91 -6.25 -8.82 8.72
CA GLY A 91 -7.14 -7.82 9.31
C GLY A 91 -6.56 -6.40 9.31
N ARG A 92 -5.49 -6.16 8.53
CA ARG A 92 -4.78 -4.87 8.51
C ARG A 92 -4.30 -4.50 7.12
N GLN A 93 -3.93 -3.23 6.99
CA GLN A 93 -3.24 -2.75 5.81
C GLN A 93 -1.73 -2.97 5.91
N MET A 94 -1.12 -3.20 4.76
CA MET A 94 0.33 -3.20 4.57
C MET A 94 0.72 -2.20 3.49
N THR A 95 1.98 -1.79 3.49
CA THR A 95 2.57 -1.00 2.40
C THR A 95 4.02 -1.44 2.19
N VAL A 96 4.52 -1.28 0.97
CA VAL A 96 5.92 -1.59 0.63
C VAL A 96 6.53 -0.48 -0.20
N ALA A 97 7.80 -0.17 0.08
CA ALA A 97 8.63 0.75 -0.70
C ALA A 97 10.11 0.48 -0.44
N TYR A 98 10.98 0.97 -1.32
CA TYR A 98 12.43 0.97 -1.10
C TYR A 98 12.79 1.86 0.09
#